data_AF-A0A935FDJ4-F1
#
_entry.id   AF-A0A935FDJ4-F1
#
_cell.length_a   1.000
_cell.length_b   1.000
_cell.length_c   1.000
_cell.angle_alpha   90.00
_cell.angle_beta   90.00
_cell.angle_gamma   90.00
#
_symmetry.space_group_name_H-M   'P 1'
#
loop_
_entity.id
_entity.type
_entity.pdbx_description
1 polymer ?
#
loop_
_entity_poly.entity_id
_entity_poly.type
_entity_poly.pdbx_seq_one_letter_code
_entity_poly.pdbx_strand_id
1 'polypeptide(L)'
;MPETENIKRLLTAISVNSDQAAYRELFILLHARLKQFAYSILKSGEEAEELVSDVFIRIWQKREELENINSPLLYFYTTTKNLALNQLKKQKRQVNLSPEEWLVQVNSLYFDPEQLMLTEEMFRQVKKAVNDLPLAAG
;
A
#
# COMPACT_ATOMS: atom_id res chain seq x y z
N MET A 1 -15.43 3.00 -7.00
CA MET A 1 -15.81 2.04 -5.94
C MET A 1 -16.06 2.80 -4.65
N PRO A 2 -16.91 2.32 -3.73
CA PRO A 2 -17.18 3.00 -2.46
C PRO A 2 -15.93 3.25 -1.60
N GLU A 3 -14.96 2.31 -1.59
CA GLU A 3 -13.72 2.44 -0.82
C GLU A 3 -12.79 3.52 -1.38
N THR A 4 -12.56 3.54 -2.70
CA THR A 4 -11.74 4.56 -3.37
C THR A 4 -12.27 5.97 -3.09
N GLU A 5 -13.59 6.12 -3.11
CA GLU A 5 -14.22 7.42 -2.87
C GLU A 5 -14.18 7.84 -1.41
N ASN A 6 -14.29 6.89 -0.47
CA ASN A 6 -14.03 7.17 0.93
C ASN A 6 -12.58 7.62 1.16
N ILE A 7 -11.59 6.93 0.55
CA ILE A 7 -10.18 7.32 0.67
C ILE A 7 -9.96 8.72 0.11
N LYS A 8 -10.53 9.04 -1.07
CA LYS A 8 -10.44 10.41 -1.63
C LYS A 8 -10.99 11.46 -0.67
N ARG A 9 -12.18 11.22 -0.10
CA ARG A 9 -12.78 12.11 0.91
C ARG A 9 -11.84 12.33 2.10
N LEU A 10 -11.22 11.26 2.61
CA LEU A 10 -10.26 11.35 3.71
C LEU A 10 -9.01 12.16 3.30
N LEU A 11 -8.45 11.91 2.11
CA LEU A 11 -7.31 12.66 1.59
C LEU A 11 -7.61 14.16 1.45
N THR A 12 -8.80 14.53 0.95
CA THR A 12 -9.23 15.93 0.87
C THR A 12 -9.33 16.56 2.25
N ALA A 13 -9.95 15.88 3.23
CA ALA A 13 -10.05 16.41 4.59
C ALA A 13 -8.67 16.62 5.24
N ILE A 14 -7.72 15.70 5.01
CA ILE A 14 -6.34 15.82 5.48
C ILE A 14 -5.62 16.99 4.78
N SER A 15 -5.79 17.12 3.46
CA SER A 15 -5.12 18.16 2.65
C SER A 15 -5.59 19.57 2.99
N VAL A 16 -6.91 19.77 3.04
CA VAL A 16 -7.51 21.10 3.18
C VAL A 16 -7.52 21.56 4.65
N ASN A 17 -7.82 20.64 5.58
CA ASN A 17 -8.09 21.00 6.98
C ASN A 17 -7.00 20.50 7.95
N SER A 18 -5.96 19.80 7.48
CA SER A 18 -5.03 19.07 8.36
C SER A 18 -5.77 18.18 9.36
N ASP A 19 -6.85 17.53 8.92
CA ASP A 19 -7.75 16.75 9.77
C ASP A 19 -7.05 15.49 10.30
N GLN A 20 -6.73 15.51 11.60
CA GLN A 20 -6.10 14.39 12.30
C GLN A 20 -7.02 13.17 12.44
N ALA A 21 -8.34 13.37 12.54
CA ALA A 21 -9.28 12.27 12.63
C ALA A 21 -9.37 11.54 11.29
N ALA A 22 -9.41 12.28 10.18
CA ALA A 22 -9.36 11.72 8.84
C ALA A 22 -8.03 10.96 8.58
N TYR A 23 -6.90 11.50 9.03
CA TYR A 23 -5.61 10.82 8.97
C TYR A 23 -5.61 9.50 9.76
N ARG A 24 -6.16 9.51 10.98
CA ARG A 24 -6.29 8.29 11.80
C ARG A 24 -7.19 7.25 11.14
N GLU A 25 -8.31 7.65 10.56
CA GLU A 25 -9.22 6.74 9.84
C GLU A 25 -8.52 6.10 8.63
N LEU A 26 -7.80 6.91 7.87
CA LEU A 26 -7.02 6.51 6.70
C LEU A 26 -5.88 5.54 7.09
N PHE A 27 -5.24 5.79 8.23
CA PHE A 27 -4.27 4.86 8.83
C PHE A 27 -4.88 3.52 9.16
N ILE A 28 -5.97 3.49 9.93
CA ILE A 28 -6.64 2.24 10.33
C ILE A 28 -7.10 1.44 9.09
N LEU A 29 -7.60 2.13 8.07
CA LEU A 29 -8.10 1.52 6.84
C LEU A 29 -7.00 0.81 6.03
N LEU A 30 -5.81 1.41 5.93
CA LEU A 30 -4.78 0.94 5.00
C LEU A 30 -3.58 0.26 5.67
N HIS A 31 -3.30 0.53 6.95
CA HIS A 31 -2.10 0.05 7.64
C HIS A 31 -1.90 -1.47 7.54
N ALA A 32 -2.90 -2.26 7.94
CA ALA A 32 -2.78 -3.72 7.93
C ALA A 32 -2.51 -4.28 6.52
N ARG A 33 -3.18 -3.73 5.50
CA ARG A 33 -3.03 -4.14 4.09
C ARG A 33 -1.64 -3.77 3.56
N LEU A 34 -1.18 -2.55 3.82
CA LEU A 34 0.14 -2.09 3.38
C LEU A 34 1.26 -2.80 4.13
N LYS A 35 1.07 -3.15 5.40
CA LYS A 35 2.04 -3.93 6.18
C LYS A 35 2.16 -5.33 5.62
N GLN A 36 1.04 -6.00 5.34
CA GLN A 36 1.06 -7.33 4.74
C GLN A 36 1.74 -7.30 3.36
N PHE A 37 1.46 -6.27 2.57
CA PHE A 37 2.12 -6.06 1.28
C PHE A 37 3.63 -5.81 1.42
N ALA A 38 4.05 -4.92 2.33
CA ALA A 38 5.47 -4.66 2.61
C ALA A 38 6.18 -5.93 3.12
N TYR A 39 5.53 -6.70 3.99
CA TYR A 39 6.03 -7.99 4.49
C TYR A 39 6.23 -8.99 3.34
N SER A 40 5.34 -9.02 2.35
CA SER A 40 5.52 -9.89 1.18
C SER A 40 6.81 -9.62 0.41
N ILE A 41 7.36 -8.39 0.50
CA ILE A 41 8.58 -7.95 -0.17
C ILE A 41 9.79 -8.11 0.76
N LEU A 42 9.71 -7.55 1.98
CA LEU A 42 10.83 -7.48 2.94
C LEU A 42 11.06 -8.80 3.68
N LYS A 43 10.03 -9.65 3.81
CA LYS A 43 10.03 -10.88 4.61
C LYS A 43 10.36 -10.69 6.10
N SER A 44 10.35 -9.44 6.59
CA SER A 44 10.51 -9.07 8.00
C SER A 44 9.31 -8.28 8.48
N GLY A 45 8.70 -8.72 9.59
CA GLY A 45 7.53 -8.07 10.17
C GLY A 45 7.84 -6.71 10.82
N GLU A 46 9.03 -6.59 11.40
CA GLU A 46 9.54 -5.36 12.00
C GLU A 46 9.82 -4.30 10.91
N GLU A 47 10.56 -4.68 9.87
CA GLU A 47 10.86 -3.76 8.76
C GLU A 47 9.60 -3.35 8.00
N ALA A 48 8.62 -4.26 7.88
CA ALA A 48 7.33 -3.93 7.25
C ALA A 48 6.53 -2.91 8.08
N GLU A 49 6.55 -3.03 9.41
CA GLU A 49 5.89 -2.08 10.32
C GLU A 49 6.55 -0.70 10.25
N GLU A 50 7.89 -0.66 10.32
CA GLU A 50 8.67 0.58 10.22
C GLU A 50 8.43 1.27 8.88
N LEU A 51 8.49 0.52 7.77
CA LEU A 51 8.28 1.06 6.44
C LEU A 51 6.87 1.65 6.26
N VAL A 52 5.83 0.99 6.77
CA VAL A 52 4.47 1.51 6.66
C VAL A 52 4.32 2.77 7.53
N SER A 53 4.92 2.79 8.70
CA SER A 53 4.96 4.00 9.54
C SER A 53 5.61 5.17 8.79
N ASP A 54 6.72 4.93 8.11
CA ASP A 54 7.40 5.90 7.25
C ASP A 54 6.52 6.42 6.10
N VAL A 55 5.73 5.54 5.47
CA VAL A 55 4.77 5.92 4.42
C VAL A 55 3.78 6.93 4.97
N PHE A 56 3.19 6.65 6.13
CA PHE A 56 2.18 7.52 6.75
C PHE A 56 2.77 8.85 7.25
N ILE A 57 3.99 8.83 7.81
CA ILE A 57 4.70 10.07 8.17
C ILE A 57 4.91 10.96 6.94
N ARG A 58 5.36 10.38 5.81
CA ARG A 58 5.57 11.13 4.56
C ARG A 58 4.29 11.71 4.01
N ILE A 59 3.18 10.98 4.11
CA ILE A 59 1.85 11.44 3.71
C ILE A 59 1.44 12.65 4.53
N TRP A 60 1.62 12.60 5.86
CA TRP A 60 1.32 13.73 6.73
C TRP A 60 2.19 14.94 6.44
N GLN A 61 3.48 14.74 6.15
CA GLN A 61 4.41 15.80 5.78
C GLN A 61 4.03 16.47 4.46
N LYS A 62 3.57 15.69 3.48
CA LYS A 62 3.14 16.16 2.15
C LYS A 62 1.63 16.32 2.03
N ARG A 63 0.95 16.55 3.15
CA ARG A 63 -0.52 16.51 3.20
C ARG A 63 -1.21 17.46 2.24
N GLU A 64 -0.62 18.62 1.99
CA GLU A 64 -1.14 19.66 1.09
C GLU A 64 -1.22 19.21 -0.38
N GLU A 65 -0.49 18.16 -0.77
CA GLU A 65 -0.50 17.63 -2.14
C GLU A 65 -1.51 16.49 -2.33
N LEU A 66 -2.12 15.99 -1.25
CA LEU A 66 -2.89 14.74 -1.27
C LEU A 66 -4.21 14.83 -2.03
N GLU A 67 -4.82 16.01 -2.13
CA GLU A 67 -6.07 16.20 -2.88
C GLU A 67 -5.91 15.97 -4.39
N ASN A 68 -4.68 16.10 -4.92
CA ASN A 68 -4.38 15.92 -6.34
C ASN A 68 -4.18 14.44 -6.73
N ILE A 69 -4.31 13.50 -5.78
CA ILE A 69 -4.10 12.08 -6.04
C ILE A 69 -5.35 11.46 -6.68
N ASN A 70 -5.26 11.22 -7.99
CA ASN A 70 -6.34 10.63 -8.79
C ASN A 70 -6.68 9.18 -8.37
N SER A 71 -5.66 8.38 -8.07
CA SER A 71 -5.77 6.96 -7.73
C SER A 71 -5.10 6.66 -6.38
N PRO A 72 -5.78 6.90 -5.25
CA PRO A 72 -5.19 6.79 -3.92
C PRO A 72 -4.58 5.42 -3.63
N LEU A 73 -5.33 4.33 -3.83
CA LEU A 73 -4.85 2.98 -3.56
C LEU A 73 -3.56 2.68 -4.35
N LEU A 74 -3.56 2.97 -5.66
CA LEU A 74 -2.38 2.79 -6.50
C LEU A 74 -1.19 3.59 -5.98
N TYR A 75 -1.40 4.84 -5.56
CA TYR A 75 -0.36 5.68 -4.96
C TYR A 75 0.23 5.04 -3.69
N PHE A 76 -0.62 4.57 -2.77
CA PHE A 76 -0.17 3.92 -1.53
C PHE A 76 0.65 2.66 -1.82
N TYR A 77 0.11 1.72 -2.62
CA TYR A 77 0.83 0.48 -2.95
C TYR A 77 2.13 0.74 -3.71
N THR A 78 2.13 1.67 -4.66
CA THR A 78 3.34 2.05 -5.41
C THR A 78 4.39 2.66 -4.49
N THR A 79 3.98 3.54 -3.58
CA THR A 79 4.88 4.16 -2.60
C THR A 79 5.48 3.13 -1.66
N THR A 80 4.66 2.23 -1.10
CA THR A 80 5.10 1.13 -0.25
C THR A 80 6.06 0.19 -0.99
N LYS A 81 5.74 -0.20 -2.24
CA LYS A 81 6.61 -1.04 -3.08
C LYS A 81 7.97 -0.38 -3.31
N ASN A 82 7.98 0.88 -3.72
CA ASN A 82 9.20 1.62 -4.01
C ASN A 82 10.10 1.75 -2.78
N LEU A 83 9.51 2.00 -1.61
CA LEU A 83 10.26 2.06 -0.36
C LEU A 83 10.83 0.71 0.01
N ALA A 84 10.06 -0.37 -0.13
CA ALA A 84 10.49 -1.71 0.26
C ALA A 84 11.65 -2.19 -0.62
N LEU A 85 11.53 -1.97 -1.93
CA LEU A 85 12.59 -2.28 -2.88
C LEU A 85 13.85 -1.44 -2.63
N ASN A 86 13.71 -0.16 -2.27
CA ASN A 86 14.84 0.70 -1.93
C ASN A 86 15.53 0.25 -0.63
N GLN A 87 14.78 -0.21 0.36
CA GLN A 87 15.32 -0.77 1.60
C GLN A 87 16.10 -2.05 1.35
N LEU A 88 15.55 -2.98 0.56
CA LEU A 88 16.28 -4.19 0.13
C LEU A 88 17.55 -3.84 -0.64
N LYS A 89 17.51 -2.84 -1.55
CA LYS A 89 18.72 -2.38 -2.25
C LYS A 89 19.78 -1.88 -1.27
N LYS A 90 19.40 -1.12 -0.26
CA LYS A 90 20.33 -0.59 0.76
C LYS A 90 20.94 -1.70 1.61
N GLN A 91 20.12 -2.62 2.12
CA GLN A 91 20.58 -3.78 2.86
C GLN A 91 21.54 -4.62 2.01
N LYS A 92 21.21 -4.88 0.74
CA LYS A 92 22.06 -5.70 -0.13
C LYS A 92 23.35 -5.02 -0.58
N ARG A 93 23.35 -3.70 -0.72
CA ARG A 93 24.58 -2.92 -0.93
C ARG A 93 25.52 -2.99 0.28
N GLN A 94 25.00 -3.27 1.47
CA GLN A 94 25.79 -3.60 2.66
C GLN A 94 26.28 -5.07 2.66
N VAL A 95 25.68 -5.94 1.84
CA VAL A 95 25.95 -7.40 1.77
C VAL A 95 26.82 -7.79 0.54
N ASN A 96 27.34 -6.85 -0.24
CA ASN A 96 28.22 -7.09 -1.42
C ASN A 96 27.62 -8.03 -2.50
N LEU A 97 26.31 -7.99 -2.74
CA LEU A 97 25.70 -8.72 -3.86
C LEU A 97 25.90 -7.97 -5.19
N SER A 98 26.09 -8.70 -6.30
CA SER A 98 26.26 -8.10 -7.62
C SER A 98 24.93 -7.53 -8.17
N PRO A 99 24.97 -6.49 -9.03
CA PRO A 99 23.76 -5.92 -9.65
C PRO A 99 22.92 -6.91 -10.47
N GLU A 100 23.55 -7.93 -11.04
CA GLU A 100 22.92 -8.92 -11.92
C GLU A 100 22.07 -9.92 -11.12
N GLU A 101 22.60 -10.39 -9.99
CA GLU A 101 21.87 -11.23 -9.03
C GLU A 101 20.68 -10.50 -8.40
N TRP A 102 20.78 -9.18 -8.28
CA TRP A 102 19.70 -8.32 -7.78
C TRP A 102 18.55 -8.18 -8.78
N LEU A 103 18.84 -7.95 -10.07
CA LEU A 103 17.82 -7.80 -11.12
C LEU A 103 16.93 -9.04 -11.26
N VAL A 104 17.50 -10.24 -11.14
CA VAL A 104 16.75 -11.51 -11.20
C VAL A 104 15.73 -11.63 -10.05
N GLN A 105 16.14 -11.30 -8.82
CA GLN A 105 15.24 -11.39 -7.67
C GLN A 105 14.15 -10.32 -7.68
N VAL A 106 14.48 -9.09 -8.10
CA VAL A 106 13.51 -8.01 -8.21
C VAL A 106 12.52 -8.26 -9.34
N ASN A 107 12.94 -8.81 -10.48
CA ASN A 107 12.04 -9.21 -11.56
C ASN A 107 11.06 -10.32 -11.12
N SER A 108 11.45 -11.22 -10.22
CA SER A 108 10.50 -12.19 -9.64
C SER A 108 9.47 -11.56 -8.69
N LEU A 109 9.73 -10.35 -8.19
CA LEU A 109 8.87 -9.58 -7.28
C LEU A 109 8.08 -8.47 -8.02
N TYR A 110 8.26 -8.33 -9.34
CA TYR A 110 7.50 -7.38 -10.14
C TYR A 110 6.07 -7.88 -10.32
N PHE A 111 5.14 -7.38 -9.51
CA PHE A 111 3.74 -7.27 -9.91
C PHE A 111 3.67 -6.23 -11.04
N ASP A 112 3.39 -6.74 -12.25
CA ASP A 112 3.00 -5.98 -13.45
C ASP A 112 1.83 -5.03 -13.11
N PRO A 113 1.77 -3.80 -13.65
CA PRO A 113 0.54 -2.98 -13.65
C PRO A 113 -0.72 -3.78 -13.99
N GLU A 114 -0.64 -4.72 -14.93
CA GLU A 114 -1.72 -5.68 -15.23
C GLU A 114 -2.03 -6.57 -14.03
N GLN A 115 -1.02 -7.06 -13.31
CA GLN A 115 -1.23 -7.84 -12.09
C GLN A 115 -1.81 -7.02 -10.93
N LEU A 116 -1.54 -5.72 -10.84
CA LEU A 116 -2.21 -4.82 -9.88
C LEU A 116 -3.70 -4.65 -10.22
N MET A 117 -4.04 -4.47 -11.51
CA MET A 117 -5.43 -4.44 -11.98
C MET A 117 -6.14 -5.78 -11.75
N LEU A 118 -5.44 -6.90 -12.01
CA LEU A 118 -5.91 -8.25 -11.72
C LEU A 118 -6.10 -8.47 -10.22
N THR A 119 -5.25 -7.88 -9.36
CA THR A 119 -5.38 -8.00 -7.91
C THR A 119 -6.62 -7.26 -7.43
N GLU A 120 -6.86 -6.03 -7.91
CA GLU A 120 -8.08 -5.27 -7.65
C GLU A 120 -9.33 -6.04 -8.12
N GLU A 121 -9.27 -6.66 -9.30
CA GLU A 121 -10.37 -7.44 -9.86
C GLU A 121 -10.61 -8.76 -9.11
N MET A 122 -9.56 -9.48 -8.74
CA MET A 122 -9.63 -10.66 -7.87
C MET A 122 -10.26 -10.30 -6.51
N PHE A 123 -9.82 -9.21 -5.88
CA PHE A 123 -10.42 -8.76 -4.63
C PHE A 123 -11.90 -8.42 -4.79
N ARG A 124 -12.28 -7.86 -5.95
CA ARG A 124 -13.67 -7.57 -6.32
C ARG A 124 -14.50 -8.85 -6.39
N GLN A 125 -13.97 -9.92 -7.00
CA GLN A 125 -14.65 -11.21 -7.12
C GLN A 125 -14.78 -11.92 -5.77
N VAL A 126 -13.75 -11.92 -4.94
CA VAL A 126 -13.81 -12.48 -3.58
C VAL A 126 -14.86 -11.74 -2.75
N LYS A 127 -14.86 -10.40 -2.77
CA LYS A 127 -15.84 -9.60 -2.04
C LYS A 127 -17.27 -9.83 -2.53
N LYS A 128 -17.45 -10.01 -3.84
CA LYS A 128 -18.75 -10.36 -4.42
C LYS A 128 -19.23 -11.73 -3.93
N ALA A 129 -18.37 -12.75 -3.99
CA ALA A 129 -18.69 -14.08 -3.51
C ALA A 129 -19.01 -14.11 -2.00
N VAL A 130 -18.31 -13.30 -1.19
CA VAL A 130 -18.60 -13.16 0.25
C VAL A 130 -19.96 -12.50 0.49
N ASN A 131 -20.33 -11.49 -0.30
CA ASN A 131 -21.63 -10.83 -0.19
C ASN A 131 -22.78 -11.67 -0.77
N ASP A 132 -22.49 -12.57 -1.70
CA ASP A 132 -23.45 -13.50 -2.32
C ASP A 132 -23.65 -14.77 -1.47
N LEU A 133 -22.92 -14.94 -0.36
CA LEU A 133 -23.23 -15.98 0.61
C LEU A 133 -24.53 -15.61 1.35
N PRO A 134 -25.60 -16.41 1.24
CA PRO A 134 -26.79 -16.17 2.03
C PRO A 134 -26.39 -16.36 3.50
N LEU A 135 -26.69 -15.35 4.33
CA LEU A 135 -26.67 -15.49 5.79
C LEU A 135 -27.48 -16.74 6.10
N ALA A 136 -26.81 -17.81 6.52
CA ALA A 136 -27.49 -19.00 7.00
C ALA A 136 -28.35 -18.54 8.17
N ALA A 137 -29.66 -18.48 7.91
CA ALA A 137 -30.67 -18.20 8.89
C ALA A 137 -30.52 -19.24 10.03
N GLY A 138 -30.36 -18.72 11.24
CA GLY A 138 -30.55 -19.43 12.50
C GLY A 138 -31.45 -18.58 13.37
#